data_AF-A0A1F8QZ54-F1
#
_entry.id   AF-A0A1F8QZ54-F1
#
_cell.length_a   1.000
_cell.length_b   1.000
_cell.length_c   1.000
_cell.angle_alpha   90.00
_cell.angle_beta   90.00
_cell.angle_gamma   90.00
#
_symmetry.space_group_name_H-M   'P 1'
#
loop_
_entity.id
_entity.type
_entity.pdbx_description
1 polymer ?
#
loop_
_entity_poly.entity_id
_entity_poly.type
_entity_poly.pdbx_seq_one_letter_code
_entity_poly.pdbx_strand_id
1 'polypeptide(L)'
;MEKIERKPLGAIDALSAGFELVLRRPWLLLVPLALDLFLWVGPQIQAKPVFEQMVRVLSAAAATQSGSPDTQQAFDAFTQTLQVVGNHFNAFSFVALFGIGVPSIVPLDLPPADLVKPMVLFSIQDETAFLGWTALFAVVGLFIGSIYLEWIARTVRQEGSRLNAFAPRVLKSFASVLALAITLGVASLFLIIPFGLGAVLISVLSPGLGVFFILMIWLLLMWAGLYLAFAIPAIFVSGANVGQAILNSVTIFRYNFWPAMGLVFLIVLIQMGFSVIWQLLVDSTVGLIVDMVANAILGTALIAAGMLFYHDRFTWLTEVRQRIHQQQRPSIKG
;
A
#
# COMPACT_ATOMS: atom_id res chain seq x y z
N MET A 1 9.28 10.17 43.14
CA MET A 1 8.73 9.27 42.09
C MET A 1 9.31 9.72 40.77
N GLU A 2 10.47 9.18 40.43
CA GLU A 2 11.15 9.42 39.15
C GLU A 2 10.35 8.67 38.07
N LYS A 3 9.48 9.39 37.37
CA LYS A 3 8.80 8.85 36.19
C LYS A 3 9.89 8.67 35.15
N ILE A 4 10.42 7.46 35.01
CA ILE A 4 11.39 7.10 33.97
C ILE A 4 10.85 7.68 32.66
N GLU A 5 11.58 8.64 32.11
CA GLU A 5 11.27 9.25 30.84
C GLU A 5 11.43 8.17 29.78
N ARG A 6 10.33 7.48 29.44
CA ARG A 6 10.37 6.35 28.51
C ARG A 6 10.84 6.87 27.18
N LYS A 7 12.08 6.51 26.79
CA LYS A 7 12.64 6.87 25.50
C LYS A 7 11.70 6.35 24.41
N PRO A 8 11.24 7.22 23.50
CA PRO A 8 10.39 6.80 22.40
C PRO A 8 11.12 5.76 21.53
N LEU A 9 10.41 4.75 21.00
CA LEU A 9 10.99 3.67 20.18
C LEU A 9 11.86 4.23 19.04
N GLY A 10 13.08 3.72 18.87
CA GLY A 10 13.86 3.94 17.66
C GLY A 10 13.29 3.16 16.46
N ALA A 11 13.82 3.43 15.26
CA ALA A 11 13.41 2.70 14.05
C ALA A 11 13.72 1.19 14.16
N ILE A 12 14.91 0.84 14.64
CA ILE A 12 15.34 -0.56 14.82
C ILE A 12 14.53 -1.24 15.92
N ASP A 13 14.22 -0.52 17.01
CA ASP A 13 13.40 -1.05 18.11
C ASP A 13 11.98 -1.36 17.62
N ALA A 14 11.40 -0.47 16.80
CA ALA A 14 10.08 -0.67 16.21
C ALA A 14 10.05 -1.88 15.28
N LEU A 15 11.08 -2.05 14.43
CA LEU A 15 11.21 -3.23 13.57
C LEU A 15 11.32 -4.52 14.40
N SER A 16 12.22 -4.55 15.38
CA SER A 16 12.43 -5.70 16.25
C SER A 16 11.14 -6.09 16.98
N ALA A 17 10.42 -5.10 17.52
CA ALA A 17 9.14 -5.30 18.18
C ALA A 17 8.05 -5.78 17.22
N GLY A 18 8.05 -5.31 15.97
CA GLY A 18 7.14 -5.79 14.92
C GLY A 18 7.34 -7.27 14.60
N PHE A 19 8.60 -7.71 14.40
CA PHE A 19 8.92 -9.12 14.19
C PHE A 19 8.57 -9.98 15.40
N GLU A 20 8.93 -9.55 16.61
CA GLU A 20 8.58 -10.26 17.84
C GLU A 20 7.06 -10.39 18.01
N LEU A 21 6.29 -9.36 17.66
CA LEU A 21 4.84 -9.38 17.72
C LEU A 21 4.24 -10.49 16.86
N VAL A 22 4.75 -10.62 15.63
CA VAL A 22 4.28 -11.59 14.62
C VAL A 22 4.72 -13.01 14.97
N LEU A 23 5.98 -13.21 15.37
CA LEU A 23 6.49 -14.53 15.76
C LEU A 23 5.75 -15.11 16.96
N ARG A 24 5.34 -14.26 17.92
CA ARG A 24 4.52 -14.68 19.05
C ARG A 24 3.05 -14.93 18.69
N ARG A 25 2.61 -14.54 17.49
CA ARG A 25 1.21 -14.54 17.06
C ARG A 25 1.06 -14.96 15.60
N PRO A 26 1.41 -16.21 15.26
CA PRO A 26 1.43 -16.69 13.87
C PRO A 26 0.05 -16.65 13.19
N TRP A 27 -1.05 -16.58 13.94
CA TRP A 27 -2.39 -16.39 13.38
C TRP A 27 -2.57 -15.07 12.62
N LEU A 28 -1.70 -14.07 12.85
CA LEU A 28 -1.69 -12.84 12.06
C LEU A 28 -1.35 -13.12 10.59
N LEU A 29 -0.72 -14.24 10.27
CA LEU A 29 -0.36 -14.61 8.90
C LEU A 29 -1.53 -15.17 8.09
N LEU A 30 -2.67 -15.47 8.73
CA LEU A 30 -3.78 -16.18 8.08
C LEU A 30 -4.37 -15.43 6.88
N VAL A 31 -4.55 -14.11 6.99
CA VAL A 31 -5.11 -13.31 5.89
C VAL A 31 -4.18 -13.23 4.67
N PRO A 32 -2.90 -12.81 4.81
CA PRO A 32 -1.99 -12.76 3.65
C PRO A 32 -1.78 -14.14 3.03
N LEU A 33 -1.62 -15.20 3.85
CA LEU A 33 -1.49 -16.56 3.32
C LEU A 33 -2.75 -17.04 2.60
N ALA A 34 -3.93 -16.78 3.16
CA ALA A 34 -5.19 -17.16 2.50
C ALA A 34 -5.37 -16.42 1.17
N LEU A 35 -4.98 -15.14 1.11
CA LEU A 35 -5.03 -14.35 -0.12
C LEU A 35 -4.04 -14.89 -1.16
N ASP A 36 -2.80 -15.15 -0.79
CA ASP A 36 -1.79 -15.69 -1.70
C ASP A 36 -2.19 -17.09 -2.20
N LEU A 37 -2.67 -17.97 -1.32
CA LEU A 37 -3.18 -19.29 -1.71
C LEU A 37 -4.38 -19.17 -2.65
N PHE A 38 -5.32 -18.25 -2.36
CA PHE A 38 -6.47 -18.01 -3.23
C PHE A 38 -6.04 -17.50 -4.61
N LEU A 39 -5.06 -16.60 -4.69
CA LEU A 39 -4.58 -16.10 -5.98
C LEU A 39 -3.73 -17.13 -6.73
N TRP A 40 -3.06 -18.02 -6.02
CA TRP A 40 -2.22 -19.07 -6.60
C TRP A 40 -3.00 -20.25 -7.17
N VAL A 41 -3.92 -20.85 -6.38
CA VAL A 41 -4.67 -22.05 -6.80
C VAL A 41 -6.16 -21.81 -7.05
N GLY A 42 -6.65 -20.61 -6.76
CA GLY A 42 -8.05 -20.28 -6.90
C GLY A 42 -8.48 -20.02 -8.34
N PRO A 43 -9.79 -19.77 -8.54
CA PRO A 43 -10.33 -19.43 -9.84
C PRO A 43 -9.77 -18.10 -10.36
N GLN A 44 -9.72 -17.96 -11.68
CA GLN A 44 -9.25 -16.76 -12.35
C GLN A 44 -10.38 -16.13 -13.17
N ILE A 45 -10.40 -14.80 -13.18
CA ILE A 45 -11.21 -14.00 -14.11
C ILE A 45 -10.22 -13.30 -15.04
N GLN A 46 -10.28 -13.64 -16.32
CA GLN A 46 -9.36 -13.08 -17.31
C GLN A 46 -9.93 -11.78 -17.89
N ALA A 47 -9.04 -10.96 -18.45
CA ALA A 47 -9.43 -9.74 -19.18
C ALA A 47 -8.68 -9.59 -20.51
N LYS A 48 -8.18 -10.70 -21.07
CA LYS A 48 -7.37 -10.71 -22.30
C LYS A 48 -7.95 -9.87 -23.45
N PRO A 49 -9.26 -9.94 -23.80
CA PRO A 49 -9.84 -9.12 -24.85
C PRO A 49 -9.70 -7.61 -24.62
N VAL A 50 -9.75 -7.18 -23.35
CA VAL A 50 -9.57 -5.77 -22.96
C VAL A 50 -8.13 -5.33 -23.21
N PHE A 51 -7.15 -6.16 -22.82
CA PHE A 51 -5.73 -5.87 -23.09
C PHE A 51 -5.42 -5.86 -24.60
N GLU A 52 -5.98 -6.79 -25.37
CA GLU A 52 -5.85 -6.80 -26.83
C GLU A 52 -6.44 -5.54 -27.47
N GLN A 53 -7.58 -5.06 -26.97
CA GLN A 53 -8.17 -3.80 -27.40
C GLN A 53 -7.27 -2.60 -27.03
N MET A 54 -6.76 -2.54 -25.81
CA MET A 54 -5.82 -1.49 -25.38
C MET A 54 -4.57 -1.45 -26.27
N VAL A 55 -3.97 -2.60 -26.57
CA VAL A 55 -2.80 -2.69 -27.46
C VAL A 55 -3.14 -2.19 -28.87
N ARG A 56 -4.30 -2.54 -29.42
CA ARG A 56 -4.76 -2.02 -30.72
C ARG A 56 -4.88 -0.50 -30.71
N VAL A 57 -5.55 0.08 -29.71
CA VAL A 57 -5.71 1.54 -29.60
C VAL A 57 -4.37 2.24 -29.46
N LEU A 58 -3.48 1.73 -28.60
CA LEU A 58 -2.13 2.27 -28.42
C LEU A 58 -1.34 2.21 -29.73
N SER A 59 -1.32 1.06 -30.42
CA SER A 59 -0.59 0.91 -31.68
C SER A 59 -1.08 1.87 -32.77
N ALA A 60 -2.39 2.12 -32.83
CA ALA A 60 -2.97 3.08 -33.77
C ALA A 60 -2.53 4.52 -33.43
N ALA A 61 -2.44 4.87 -32.15
CA ALA A 61 -1.97 6.18 -31.68
C ALA A 61 -0.46 6.38 -31.83
N ALA A 62 0.34 5.31 -31.83
CA ALA A 62 1.77 5.37 -32.10
C ALA A 62 2.05 5.52 -33.61
N ALA A 63 1.27 4.85 -34.46
CA ALA A 63 1.41 4.94 -35.91
C ALA A 63 1.19 6.36 -36.47
N THR A 64 0.47 7.22 -35.75
CA THR A 64 0.25 8.63 -36.13
C THR A 64 1.35 9.57 -35.63
N GLN A 65 2.30 9.10 -34.82
CA GLN A 65 3.40 9.89 -34.28
C GLN A 65 4.72 9.55 -34.99
N SER A 66 5.33 10.54 -35.63
CA SER A 66 6.69 10.44 -36.18
C SER A 66 7.72 10.49 -35.05
N GLY A 67 7.88 9.40 -34.31
CA GLY A 67 8.87 9.26 -33.24
C GLY A 67 10.28 8.95 -33.76
N SER A 68 11.29 9.15 -32.91
CA SER A 68 12.63 8.60 -33.18
C SER A 68 12.59 7.06 -33.15
N PRO A 69 13.54 6.36 -33.80
CA PRO A 69 13.63 4.90 -33.76
C PRO A 69 13.64 4.33 -32.33
N ASP A 70 14.34 5.00 -31.41
CA ASP A 70 14.39 4.60 -29.99
C ASP A 70 13.02 4.68 -29.32
N THR A 71 12.20 5.68 -29.68
CA THR A 71 10.84 5.85 -29.17
C THR A 71 9.90 4.76 -29.67
N GLN A 72 10.06 4.35 -30.94
CA GLN A 72 9.29 3.24 -31.51
C GLN A 72 9.66 1.91 -30.85
N GLN A 73 10.96 1.64 -30.65
CA GLN A 73 11.40 0.43 -29.97
C GLN A 73 10.90 0.34 -28.52
N ALA A 74 10.93 1.45 -27.78
CA ALA A 74 10.38 1.49 -26.41
C ALA A 74 8.86 1.24 -26.40
N PHE A 75 8.15 1.74 -27.40
CA PHE A 75 6.71 1.53 -27.56
C PHE A 75 6.36 0.07 -27.90
N ASP A 76 7.11 -0.55 -28.81
CA ASP A 76 6.95 -1.97 -29.16
C ASP A 76 7.20 -2.87 -27.95
N ALA A 77 8.27 -2.61 -27.20
CA ALA A 77 8.55 -3.33 -25.96
C ALA A 77 7.42 -3.18 -24.92
N PHE A 78 6.83 -1.99 -24.81
CA PHE A 78 5.71 -1.73 -23.90
C PHE A 78 4.45 -2.49 -24.33
N THR A 79 4.08 -2.46 -25.61
CA THR A 79 2.90 -3.18 -26.12
C THR A 79 3.08 -4.70 -26.03
N GLN A 80 4.28 -5.23 -26.27
CA GLN A 80 4.59 -6.64 -26.06
C GLN A 80 4.41 -7.03 -24.58
N THR A 81 4.89 -6.20 -23.66
CA THR A 81 4.72 -6.42 -22.22
C THR A 81 3.23 -6.44 -21.84
N LEU A 82 2.43 -5.51 -22.37
CA LEU A 82 0.97 -5.49 -22.14
C LEU A 82 0.27 -6.74 -22.66
N GLN A 83 0.72 -7.31 -23.78
CA GLN A 83 0.17 -8.56 -24.31
C GLN A 83 0.50 -9.74 -23.38
N VAL A 84 1.73 -9.84 -22.88
CA VAL A 84 2.12 -10.89 -21.93
C VAL A 84 1.28 -10.79 -20.65
N VAL A 85 1.21 -9.60 -20.06
CA VAL A 85 0.38 -9.35 -18.87
C VAL A 85 -1.08 -9.72 -19.14
N GLY A 86 -1.65 -9.28 -20.26
CA GLY A 86 -3.04 -9.56 -20.62
C GLY A 86 -3.37 -11.06 -20.76
N ASN A 87 -2.39 -11.88 -21.16
CA ASN A 87 -2.56 -13.33 -21.29
C ASN A 87 -2.61 -14.06 -19.94
N HIS A 88 -1.89 -13.55 -18.94
CA HIS A 88 -1.78 -14.17 -17.61
C HIS A 88 -2.56 -13.41 -16.53
N PHE A 89 -3.22 -12.32 -16.93
CA PHE A 89 -3.93 -11.44 -16.01
C PHE A 89 -5.08 -12.16 -15.29
N ASN A 90 -5.04 -12.09 -13.97
CA ASN A 90 -6.16 -12.47 -13.09
C ASN A 90 -6.76 -11.20 -12.45
N ALA A 91 -8.04 -10.92 -12.73
CA ALA A 91 -8.73 -9.76 -12.17
C ALA A 91 -8.84 -9.80 -10.64
N PHE A 92 -8.80 -10.99 -10.02
CA PHE A 92 -8.72 -11.10 -8.56
C PHE A 92 -7.44 -10.51 -7.98
N SER A 93 -6.36 -10.38 -8.75
CA SER A 93 -5.13 -9.71 -8.30
C SER A 93 -5.37 -8.24 -7.94
N PHE A 94 -6.46 -7.62 -8.40
CA PHE A 94 -6.88 -6.30 -7.91
C PHE A 94 -7.26 -6.30 -6.42
N VAL A 95 -7.74 -7.42 -5.87
CA VAL A 95 -8.01 -7.53 -4.43
C VAL A 95 -6.71 -7.40 -3.64
N ALA A 96 -5.61 -7.99 -4.11
CA ALA A 96 -4.28 -7.81 -3.51
C ALA A 96 -3.74 -6.39 -3.74
N LEU A 97 -3.85 -5.86 -4.97
CA LEU A 97 -3.36 -4.51 -5.30
C LEU A 97 -4.02 -3.42 -4.45
N PHE A 98 -5.34 -3.51 -4.26
CA PHE A 98 -6.11 -2.55 -3.46
C PHE A 98 -6.30 -2.99 -2.00
N GLY A 99 -5.81 -4.16 -1.63
CA GLY A 99 -5.75 -4.68 -0.27
C GLY A 99 -4.69 -3.97 0.54
N ILE A 100 -4.87 -2.65 0.75
CA ILE A 100 -3.87 -1.80 1.39
C ILE A 100 -3.43 -2.42 2.72
N GLY A 101 -2.12 -2.69 2.81
CA GLY A 101 -1.51 -3.27 3.98
C GLY A 101 -1.74 -4.77 4.14
N VAL A 102 -2.20 -5.52 3.14
CA VAL A 102 -2.14 -6.98 3.11
C VAL A 102 -0.92 -7.40 2.30
N PRO A 103 0.10 -8.04 2.91
CA PRO A 103 1.22 -8.59 2.15
C PRO A 103 0.75 -9.65 1.16
N SER A 104 1.13 -9.52 -0.11
CA SER A 104 0.87 -10.53 -1.14
C SER A 104 1.99 -10.49 -2.16
N ILE A 105 2.49 -11.67 -2.56
CA ILE A 105 3.56 -11.79 -3.57
C ILE A 105 2.98 -11.92 -4.95
N VAL A 106 1.78 -12.50 -5.05
CA VAL A 106 1.24 -12.98 -6.31
C VAL A 106 1.23 -11.85 -7.35
N PRO A 107 2.14 -11.90 -8.34
CA PRO A 107 2.24 -10.83 -9.32
C PRO A 107 0.98 -10.79 -10.20
N LEU A 108 0.83 -9.71 -10.98
CA LEU A 108 -0.12 -9.68 -12.10
C LEU A 108 0.19 -10.77 -13.16
N ASP A 109 1.38 -11.37 -13.09
CA ASP A 109 1.95 -12.32 -14.06
C ASP A 109 2.52 -13.52 -13.30
N LEU A 110 1.65 -14.47 -12.91
CA LEU A 110 2.09 -15.76 -12.40
C LEU A 110 2.49 -16.63 -13.60
N PRO A 111 3.74 -17.14 -13.67
CA PRO A 111 4.00 -18.27 -14.55
C PRO A 111 3.06 -19.41 -14.12
N PRO A 112 2.45 -20.15 -15.07
CA PRO A 112 1.67 -21.32 -14.71
C PRO A 112 2.58 -22.23 -13.91
N ALA A 113 2.24 -22.48 -12.65
CA ALA A 113 2.83 -23.64 -11.99
C ALA A 113 2.41 -24.83 -12.85
N ASP A 114 3.36 -25.54 -13.44
CA ASP A 114 3.11 -26.72 -14.28
C ASP A 114 2.19 -27.76 -13.59
N LEU A 115 2.03 -27.64 -12.27
CA LEU A 115 1.22 -28.48 -11.40
C LEU A 115 -0.27 -28.08 -11.30
N VAL A 116 -0.66 -26.82 -11.56
CA VAL A 116 -2.06 -26.35 -11.38
C VAL A 116 -2.50 -25.56 -12.58
N LYS A 117 -3.31 -26.18 -13.44
CA LYS A 117 -4.00 -25.47 -14.52
C LYS A 117 -5.05 -24.54 -13.90
N PRO A 118 -5.00 -23.23 -14.15
CA PRO A 118 -5.94 -22.30 -13.56
C PRO A 118 -7.36 -22.56 -14.06
N MET A 119 -8.32 -22.54 -13.14
CA MET A 119 -9.74 -22.60 -13.48
C MET A 119 -10.20 -21.20 -13.92
N VAL A 120 -10.38 -21.01 -15.21
CA VAL A 120 -10.92 -19.75 -15.76
C VAL A 120 -12.44 -19.76 -15.61
N LEU A 121 -12.99 -18.82 -14.83
CA LEU A 121 -14.44 -18.70 -14.65
C LEU A 121 -15.09 -18.08 -15.90
N PHE A 122 -14.60 -16.91 -16.29
CA PHE A 122 -15.02 -16.17 -17.47
C PHE A 122 -13.95 -15.14 -17.85
N SER A 123 -14.07 -14.59 -19.06
CA SER A 123 -13.25 -13.48 -19.53
C SER A 123 -14.10 -12.22 -19.66
N ILE A 124 -13.62 -11.12 -19.09
CA ILE A 124 -14.18 -9.78 -19.25
C ILE A 124 -13.93 -9.35 -20.70
N GLN A 125 -15.01 -8.95 -21.39
CA GLN A 125 -14.99 -8.66 -22.83
C GLN A 125 -14.87 -7.17 -23.16
N ASP A 126 -15.42 -6.31 -22.28
CA ASP A 126 -15.56 -4.87 -22.53
C ASP A 126 -14.85 -4.05 -21.45
N GLU A 127 -14.34 -2.88 -21.85
CA GLU A 127 -13.61 -1.94 -20.99
C GLU A 127 -14.48 -1.42 -19.83
N THR A 128 -15.77 -1.19 -20.07
CA THR A 128 -16.71 -0.72 -19.05
C THR A 128 -16.92 -1.77 -17.96
N ALA A 129 -17.10 -3.03 -18.38
CA ALA A 129 -17.21 -4.15 -17.45
C ALA A 129 -15.92 -4.34 -16.65
N PHE A 130 -14.76 -4.17 -17.30
CA PHE A 130 -13.46 -4.22 -16.64
C PHE A 130 -13.31 -3.14 -15.56
N LEU A 131 -13.70 -1.90 -15.84
CA LEU A 131 -13.72 -0.82 -14.84
C LEU A 131 -14.67 -1.14 -13.68
N GLY A 132 -15.87 -1.69 -13.96
CA GLY A 132 -16.82 -2.12 -12.93
C GLY A 132 -16.25 -3.19 -12.00
N TRP A 133 -15.63 -4.23 -12.55
CA TRP A 133 -14.96 -5.28 -11.77
C TRP A 133 -13.75 -4.74 -11.00
N THR A 134 -12.96 -3.86 -11.60
CA THR A 134 -11.83 -3.20 -10.94
C THR A 134 -12.30 -2.42 -9.72
N ALA A 135 -13.36 -1.62 -9.86
CA ALA A 135 -13.95 -0.86 -8.74
C ALA A 135 -14.49 -1.79 -7.64
N LEU A 136 -15.16 -2.88 -8.01
CA LEU A 136 -15.66 -3.87 -7.07
C LEU A 136 -14.50 -4.53 -6.29
N PHE A 137 -13.48 -5.03 -6.98
CA PHE A 137 -12.32 -5.66 -6.34
C PHE A 137 -11.49 -4.68 -5.53
N ALA A 138 -11.46 -3.40 -5.92
CA ALA A 138 -10.84 -2.35 -5.11
C ALA A 138 -11.55 -2.20 -3.76
N VAL A 139 -12.88 -2.11 -3.77
CA VAL A 139 -13.69 -2.03 -2.55
C VAL A 139 -13.54 -3.28 -1.69
N VAL A 140 -13.55 -4.47 -2.29
CA VAL A 140 -13.37 -5.75 -1.60
C VAL A 140 -11.96 -5.84 -0.99
N GLY A 141 -10.92 -5.49 -1.75
CA GLY A 141 -9.53 -5.46 -1.28
C GLY A 141 -9.37 -4.52 -0.09
N LEU A 142 -9.88 -3.29 -0.18
CA LEU A 142 -9.88 -2.34 0.94
C LEU A 142 -10.60 -2.87 2.17
N PHE A 143 -11.70 -3.61 1.99
CA PHE A 143 -12.43 -4.21 3.09
C PHE A 143 -11.64 -5.33 3.77
N ILE A 144 -11.04 -6.24 2.99
CA ILE A 144 -10.15 -7.30 3.50
C ILE A 144 -8.94 -6.70 4.21
N GLY A 145 -8.30 -5.70 3.62
CA GLY A 145 -7.21 -4.95 4.23
C GLY A 145 -7.63 -4.27 5.52
N SER A 146 -8.86 -3.75 5.61
CA SER A 146 -9.36 -3.15 6.84
C SER A 146 -9.60 -4.16 7.96
N ILE A 147 -10.12 -5.35 7.64
CA ILE A 147 -10.22 -6.46 8.60
C ILE A 147 -8.83 -6.82 9.12
N TYR A 148 -7.87 -6.95 8.20
CA TYR A 148 -6.50 -7.36 8.49
C TYR A 148 -5.74 -6.34 9.37
N LEU A 149 -5.74 -5.07 8.97
CA LEU A 149 -5.09 -4.00 9.70
C LEU A 149 -5.71 -3.79 11.08
N GLU A 150 -7.03 -3.92 11.21
CA GLU A 150 -7.68 -3.88 12.52
C GLU A 150 -7.26 -5.05 13.40
N TRP A 151 -7.06 -6.25 12.83
CA TRP A 151 -6.56 -7.42 13.57
C TRP A 151 -5.16 -7.17 14.15
N ILE A 152 -4.24 -6.60 13.36
CA ILE A 152 -2.91 -6.20 13.83
C ILE A 152 -3.03 -5.09 14.88
N ALA A 153 -3.82 -4.05 14.61
CA ALA A 153 -3.93 -2.88 15.47
C ALA A 153 -4.51 -3.20 16.86
N ARG A 154 -5.42 -4.18 16.98
CA ARG A 154 -5.91 -4.66 18.29
C ARG A 154 -4.79 -5.27 19.12
N THR A 155 -3.90 -5.99 18.46
CA THR A 155 -2.72 -6.58 19.09
C THR A 155 -1.75 -5.48 19.58
N VAL A 156 -1.54 -4.46 18.75
CA VAL A 156 -0.71 -3.29 19.11
C VAL A 156 -1.29 -2.51 20.29
N ARG A 157 -2.61 -2.30 20.32
CA ARG A 157 -3.33 -1.65 21.43
C ARG A 157 -3.48 -2.51 22.68
N GLN A 158 -3.07 -3.78 22.63
CA GLN A 158 -3.23 -4.75 23.73
C GLN A 158 -4.69 -4.88 24.19
N GLU A 159 -5.63 -4.78 23.26
CA GLU A 159 -7.06 -4.91 23.60
C GLU A 159 -7.43 -6.35 23.92
N GLY A 160 -8.14 -6.56 25.02
CA GLY A 160 -8.71 -7.86 25.38
C GLY A 160 -9.77 -8.35 24.37
N SER A 161 -10.19 -9.62 24.52
CA SER A 161 -11.08 -10.38 23.61
C SER A 161 -12.55 -9.88 23.56
N ARG A 162 -12.79 -8.56 23.49
CA ARG A 162 -14.12 -7.99 23.28
C ARG A 162 -14.47 -8.08 21.80
N LEU A 163 -14.96 -9.24 21.36
CA LEU A 163 -15.34 -9.49 19.96
C LEU A 163 -16.45 -8.54 19.47
N ASN A 164 -17.36 -8.12 20.35
CA ASN A 164 -18.50 -7.27 20.00
C ASN A 164 -18.11 -5.88 19.46
N ALA A 165 -16.90 -5.40 19.74
CA ALA A 165 -16.42 -4.12 19.25
C ALA A 165 -15.67 -4.22 17.91
N PHE A 166 -15.40 -5.43 17.40
CA PHE A 166 -14.56 -5.64 16.22
C PHE A 166 -15.27 -5.17 14.94
N ALA A 167 -16.43 -5.74 14.62
CA ALA A 167 -17.18 -5.43 13.41
C ALA A 167 -17.50 -3.92 13.23
N PRO A 168 -18.04 -3.18 14.22
CA PRO A 168 -18.32 -1.77 14.04
C PRO A 168 -17.06 -0.94 13.83
N ARG A 169 -15.93 -1.35 14.42
CA ARG A 169 -14.66 -0.67 14.24
C ARG A 169 -14.04 -0.95 12.89
N VAL A 170 -14.08 -2.20 12.40
CA VAL A 170 -13.68 -2.53 11.03
C VAL A 170 -14.47 -1.68 10.05
N LEU A 171 -15.80 -1.56 10.20
CA LEU A 171 -16.62 -0.77 9.29
C LEU A 171 -16.27 0.72 9.33
N LYS A 172 -16.05 1.28 10.53
CA LYS A 172 -15.59 2.67 10.68
C LYS A 172 -14.21 2.90 10.05
N SER A 173 -13.26 2.01 10.31
CA SER A 173 -11.90 2.09 9.76
C SER A 173 -11.93 1.93 8.24
N PHE A 174 -12.71 0.99 7.71
CA PHE A 174 -12.93 0.80 6.28
C PHE A 174 -13.48 2.07 5.62
N ALA A 175 -14.55 2.67 6.17
CA ALA A 175 -15.09 3.92 5.65
C ALA A 175 -14.04 5.05 5.68
N SER A 176 -13.20 5.09 6.71
CA SER A 176 -12.12 6.08 6.84
C SER A 176 -10.98 5.84 5.83
N VAL A 177 -10.58 4.58 5.59
CA VAL A 177 -9.57 4.24 4.58
C VAL A 177 -10.11 4.51 3.17
N LEU A 178 -11.37 4.16 2.89
CA LEU A 178 -12.01 4.45 1.61
C LEU A 178 -12.09 5.96 1.37
N ALA A 179 -12.52 6.74 2.36
CA ALA A 179 -12.57 8.18 2.27
C ALA A 179 -11.16 8.80 2.15
N LEU A 180 -10.15 8.24 2.82
CA LEU A 180 -8.75 8.64 2.65
C LEU A 180 -8.27 8.36 1.22
N ALA A 181 -8.52 7.17 0.68
CA ALA A 181 -8.16 6.79 -0.68
C ALA A 181 -8.80 7.72 -1.72
N ILE A 182 -10.09 8.03 -1.57
CA ILE A 182 -10.80 9.00 -2.43
C ILE A 182 -10.17 10.40 -2.29
N THR A 183 -9.92 10.85 -1.06
CA THR A 183 -9.32 12.17 -0.81
C THR A 183 -7.94 12.30 -1.47
N LEU A 184 -7.09 11.29 -1.30
CA LEU A 184 -5.75 11.28 -1.90
C LEU A 184 -5.79 11.11 -3.41
N GLY A 185 -6.71 10.30 -3.94
CA GLY A 185 -6.92 10.16 -5.39
C GLY A 185 -7.34 11.47 -6.02
N VAL A 186 -8.34 12.15 -5.46
CA VAL A 186 -8.78 13.48 -5.91
C VAL A 186 -7.66 14.51 -5.81
N ALA A 187 -6.96 14.57 -4.67
CA ALA A 187 -5.82 15.47 -4.50
C ALA A 187 -4.70 15.21 -5.51
N SER A 188 -4.44 13.93 -5.83
CA SER A 188 -3.46 13.55 -6.85
C SER A 188 -3.89 13.98 -8.25
N LEU A 189 -5.18 13.86 -8.61
CA LEU A 189 -5.70 14.36 -9.89
C LEU A 189 -5.55 15.89 -10.01
N PHE A 190 -5.84 16.62 -8.94
CA PHE A 190 -5.63 18.08 -8.88
C PHE A 190 -4.15 18.48 -9.07
N LEU A 191 -3.20 17.59 -8.77
CA LEU A 191 -1.78 17.82 -8.99
C LEU A 191 -1.36 17.36 -10.40
N ILE A 192 -1.76 16.16 -10.81
CA ILE A 192 -1.35 15.54 -12.07
C ILE A 192 -1.88 16.32 -13.28
N ILE A 193 -3.14 16.77 -13.26
CA ILE A 193 -3.74 17.46 -14.42
C ILE A 193 -3.00 18.76 -14.78
N PRO A 194 -2.86 19.75 -13.88
CA PRO A 194 -2.20 21.01 -14.24
C PRO A 194 -0.72 20.83 -14.55
N PHE A 195 0.01 20.00 -13.77
CA PHE A 195 1.43 19.76 -14.03
C PHE A 195 1.65 18.92 -15.30
N GLY A 196 0.77 17.97 -15.59
CA GLY A 196 0.83 17.14 -16.80
C GLY A 196 0.54 17.96 -18.06
N LEU A 197 -0.49 18.81 -18.03
CA LEU A 197 -0.75 19.77 -19.11
C LEU A 197 0.42 20.74 -19.30
N GLY A 198 0.98 21.25 -18.19
CA GLY A 198 2.19 22.07 -18.22
C GLY A 198 3.37 21.35 -18.85
N ALA A 199 3.58 20.06 -18.51
CA ALA A 199 4.62 19.23 -19.09
C ALA A 199 4.44 19.08 -20.61
N VAL A 200 3.21 18.81 -21.08
CA VAL A 200 2.92 18.68 -22.52
C VAL A 200 3.19 20.00 -23.25
N LEU A 201 2.70 21.13 -22.73
CA LEU A 201 2.91 22.44 -23.36
C LEU A 201 4.40 22.82 -23.44
N ILE A 202 5.14 22.56 -22.36
CA ILE A 202 6.57 22.85 -22.29
C ILE A 202 7.38 21.88 -23.16
N SER A 203 6.92 20.64 -23.34
CA SER A 203 7.61 19.64 -24.16
C SER A 203 7.73 20.07 -25.63
N VAL A 204 6.80 20.89 -26.13
CA VAL A 204 6.85 21.52 -27.47
C VAL A 204 8.05 22.44 -27.61
N LEU A 205 8.46 23.13 -26.54
CA LEU A 205 9.63 24.01 -26.54
C LEU A 205 10.93 23.21 -26.35
N SER A 206 10.91 22.28 -25.40
CA SER A 206 12.03 21.39 -25.11
C SER A 206 11.53 20.10 -24.47
N PRO A 207 11.76 18.93 -25.10
CA PRO A 207 11.39 17.65 -24.53
C PRO A 207 11.96 17.41 -23.12
N GLY A 208 13.20 17.86 -22.87
CA GLY A 208 13.86 17.70 -21.58
C GLY A 208 13.17 18.46 -20.44
N LEU A 209 12.64 19.66 -20.73
CA LEU A 209 11.86 20.43 -19.75
C LEU A 209 10.51 19.76 -19.46
N GLY A 210 9.87 19.14 -20.46
CA GLY A 210 8.66 18.36 -20.26
C GLY A 210 8.88 17.20 -19.28
N VAL A 211 9.97 16.43 -19.47
CA VAL A 211 10.35 15.33 -18.56
C VAL A 211 10.63 15.85 -17.15
N PHE A 212 11.32 16.99 -17.01
CA PHE A 212 11.57 17.60 -15.70
C PHE A 212 10.29 17.91 -14.92
N PHE A 213 9.24 18.41 -15.59
CA PHE A 213 7.94 18.65 -14.94
C PHE A 213 7.26 17.35 -14.48
N ILE A 214 7.37 16.28 -15.27
CA ILE A 214 6.86 14.95 -14.87
C ILE A 214 7.61 14.44 -13.64
N LEU A 215 8.93 14.59 -13.60
CA LEU A 215 9.74 14.23 -12.42
C LEU A 215 9.36 15.05 -11.18
N MET A 216 8.99 16.31 -11.35
CA MET A 216 8.50 17.16 -10.25
C MET A 216 7.21 16.62 -9.64
N ILE A 217 6.28 16.11 -10.45
CA ILE A 217 5.05 15.45 -9.96
C ILE A 217 5.42 14.26 -9.08
N TRP A 218 6.32 13.38 -9.57
CA TRP A 218 6.78 12.22 -8.81
C TRP A 218 7.46 12.61 -7.49
N LEU A 219 8.29 13.65 -7.50
CA LEU A 219 8.93 14.18 -6.30
C LEU A 219 7.90 14.68 -5.28
N LEU A 220 6.89 15.44 -5.72
CA LEU A 220 5.83 15.96 -4.86
C LEU A 220 4.97 14.83 -4.27
N LEU A 221 4.61 13.83 -5.08
CA LEU A 221 3.86 12.66 -4.62
C LEU A 221 4.67 11.80 -3.63
N MET A 222 5.96 11.57 -3.91
CA MET A 222 6.87 10.88 -2.99
C MET A 222 6.97 11.63 -1.66
N TRP A 223 7.16 12.95 -1.71
CA TRP A 223 7.26 13.79 -0.52
C TRP A 223 5.96 13.77 0.30
N ALA A 224 4.80 13.88 -0.35
CA ALA A 224 3.50 13.74 0.30
C ALA A 224 3.34 12.34 0.93
N GLY A 225 3.77 11.29 0.22
CA GLY A 225 3.76 9.91 0.70
C GLY A 225 4.56 9.73 1.98
N LEU A 226 5.74 10.35 2.10
CA LEU A 226 6.53 10.33 3.33
C LEU A 226 5.77 10.92 4.53
N TYR A 227 5.18 12.11 4.35
CA TYR A 227 4.40 12.76 5.42
C TYR A 227 3.10 12.01 5.76
N LEU A 228 2.58 11.22 4.83
CA LEU A 228 1.37 10.41 4.99
C LEU A 228 1.66 8.94 5.35
N ALA A 229 2.92 8.57 5.55
CA ALA A 229 3.32 7.19 5.85
C ALA A 229 2.61 6.60 7.09
N PHE A 230 2.20 7.45 8.03
CA PHE A 230 1.49 7.04 9.24
C PHE A 230 -0.01 7.33 9.21
N ALA A 231 -0.59 7.73 8.09
CA ALA A 231 -2.04 8.00 8.00
C ALA A 231 -2.86 6.73 8.22
N ILE A 232 -2.44 5.60 7.66
CA ILE A 232 -3.09 4.30 7.88
C ILE A 232 -2.93 3.85 9.34
N PRO A 233 -1.71 3.81 9.93
CA PRO A 233 -1.54 3.62 11.37
C PRO A 233 -2.42 4.54 12.23
N ALA A 234 -2.61 5.80 11.85
CA ALA A 234 -3.47 6.71 12.61
C ALA A 234 -4.94 6.29 12.64
N ILE A 235 -5.50 5.85 11.51
CA ILE A 235 -6.87 5.34 11.44
C ILE A 235 -7.01 4.13 12.35
N PHE A 236 -6.13 3.14 12.20
CA PHE A 236 -6.29 1.86 12.87
C PHE A 236 -5.85 1.87 14.32
N VAL A 237 -4.77 2.57 14.70
CA VAL A 237 -4.25 2.55 16.07
C VAL A 237 -4.97 3.57 16.95
N SER A 238 -5.16 4.81 16.47
CA SER A 238 -5.81 5.88 17.26
C SER A 238 -7.30 6.06 17.00
N GLY A 239 -7.89 5.33 16.04
CA GLY A 239 -9.30 5.46 15.68
C GLY A 239 -9.64 6.79 15.00
N ALA A 240 -8.64 7.41 14.37
CA ALA A 240 -8.73 8.73 13.76
C ALA A 240 -9.61 8.72 12.49
N ASN A 241 -10.39 9.78 12.29
CA ASN A 241 -11.07 10.03 11.01
C ASN A 241 -10.06 10.57 9.98
N VAL A 242 -10.43 10.65 8.69
CA VAL A 242 -9.53 11.05 7.58
C VAL A 242 -8.69 12.31 7.89
N GLY A 243 -9.34 13.43 8.23
CA GLY A 243 -8.62 14.67 8.51
C GLY A 243 -7.68 14.57 9.72
N GLN A 244 -8.10 13.88 10.77
CA GLN A 244 -7.26 13.62 11.94
C GLN A 244 -6.09 12.68 11.58
N ALA A 245 -6.31 11.68 10.74
CA ALA A 245 -5.27 10.74 10.31
C ALA A 245 -4.16 11.45 9.53
N ILE A 246 -4.54 12.33 8.58
CA ILE A 246 -3.60 13.18 7.84
C ILE A 246 -2.82 14.08 8.79
N LEU A 247 -3.53 14.82 9.67
CA LEU A 247 -2.88 15.75 10.60
C LEU A 247 -1.96 15.02 11.59
N ASN A 248 -2.38 13.87 12.13
CA ASN A 248 -1.58 13.07 13.05
C ASN A 248 -0.33 12.51 12.35
N SER A 249 -0.47 12.02 11.11
CA SER A 249 0.67 11.54 10.32
C SER A 249 1.68 12.65 10.06
N VAL A 250 1.22 13.80 9.55
CA VAL A 250 2.06 14.97 9.29
C VAL A 250 2.74 15.44 10.57
N THR A 251 2.01 15.50 11.69
CA THR A 251 2.53 15.90 12.99
C THR A 251 3.63 14.96 13.46
N ILE A 252 3.39 13.65 13.46
CA ILE A 252 4.37 12.67 13.92
C ILE A 252 5.61 12.69 13.04
N PHE A 253 5.43 12.71 11.71
CA PHE A 253 6.54 12.76 10.77
C PHE A 253 7.37 14.04 10.96
N ARG A 254 6.73 15.21 11.05
CA ARG A 254 7.42 16.50 11.20
C ARG A 254 8.21 16.60 12.51
N TYR A 255 7.63 16.20 13.64
CA TYR A 255 8.30 16.30 14.94
C TYR A 255 9.29 15.16 15.21
N ASN A 256 9.24 14.07 14.44
CA ASN A 256 10.15 12.92 14.56
C ASN A 256 10.82 12.61 13.23
N PHE A 257 11.21 13.64 12.48
CA PHE A 257 11.64 13.50 11.08
C PHE A 257 12.70 12.42 10.87
N TRP A 258 13.80 12.45 11.63
CA TRP A 258 14.89 11.48 11.45
C TRP A 258 14.49 10.03 11.82
N PRO A 259 13.90 9.75 13.00
CA PRO A 259 13.43 8.40 13.30
C PRO A 259 12.33 7.90 12.35
N ALA A 260 11.39 8.76 11.97
CA ALA A 260 10.31 8.44 11.05
C ALA A 260 10.82 8.11 9.65
N MET A 261 11.68 8.96 9.10
CA MET A 261 12.35 8.73 7.82
C MET A 261 13.19 7.45 7.87
N GLY A 262 13.97 7.24 8.93
CA GLY A 262 14.77 6.03 9.10
C GLY A 262 13.91 4.77 9.11
N LEU A 263 12.77 4.78 9.81
CA LEU A 263 11.84 3.65 9.80
C LEU A 263 11.23 3.41 8.41
N VAL A 264 10.72 4.46 7.77
CA VAL A 264 10.12 4.35 6.43
C VAL A 264 11.14 3.85 5.42
N PHE A 265 12.36 4.40 5.45
CA PHE A 265 13.45 3.97 4.59
C PHE A 265 13.83 2.51 4.83
N LEU A 266 13.96 2.07 6.09
CA LEU A 266 14.24 0.67 6.40
C LEU A 266 13.12 -0.27 5.94
N ILE A 267 11.85 0.11 6.13
CA ILE A 267 10.70 -0.66 5.63
C ILE A 267 10.80 -0.82 4.11
N VAL A 268 11.01 0.28 3.38
CA VAL A 268 11.13 0.27 1.91
C VAL A 268 12.35 -0.54 1.47
N LEU A 269 13.51 -0.35 2.10
CA LEU A 269 14.75 -1.06 1.78
C LEU A 269 14.59 -2.57 1.98
N ILE A 270 13.94 -2.98 3.08
CA ILE A 270 13.66 -4.39 3.37
C ILE A 270 12.70 -4.94 2.31
N GLN A 271 11.59 -4.25 2.00
CA GLN A 271 10.65 -4.68 0.96
C GLN A 271 11.32 -4.84 -0.41
N MET A 272 12.14 -3.87 -0.82
CA MET A 272 12.88 -3.93 -2.09
C MET A 272 13.92 -5.06 -2.11
N GLY A 273 14.72 -5.19 -1.05
CA GLY A 273 15.77 -6.20 -0.95
C GLY A 273 15.21 -7.62 -1.01
N PHE A 274 14.07 -7.85 -0.35
CA PHE A 274 13.41 -9.14 -0.36
C PHE A 274 12.75 -9.48 -1.69
N SER A 275 12.18 -8.49 -2.40
CA SER A 275 11.65 -8.72 -3.75
C SER A 275 12.67 -9.32 -4.72
N VAL A 276 13.96 -9.00 -4.56
CA VAL A 276 15.06 -9.58 -5.35
C VAL A 276 15.36 -11.03 -4.93
N ILE A 277 15.38 -11.31 -3.62
CA ILE A 277 15.64 -12.65 -3.09
C ILE A 277 14.57 -13.63 -3.57
N TRP A 278 13.33 -13.19 -3.62
CA TRP A 278 12.18 -14.02 -3.97
C TRP A 278 12.16 -14.48 -5.43
N GLN A 279 12.64 -13.66 -6.35
CA GLN A 279 12.75 -14.03 -7.77
C GLN A 279 13.61 -15.29 -8.00
N LEU A 280 14.52 -15.62 -7.08
CA LEU A 280 15.36 -16.82 -7.17
C LEU A 280 14.63 -18.12 -6.80
N LEU A 281 13.45 -18.04 -6.17
CA LEU A 281 12.71 -19.20 -5.66
C LEU A 281 11.46 -19.54 -6.47
N VAL A 282 11.04 -18.65 -7.39
CA VAL A 282 9.79 -18.76 -8.16
C VAL A 282 9.74 -19.99 -9.07
N ASP A 283 10.90 -20.49 -9.52
CA ASP A 283 10.99 -21.63 -10.45
C ASP A 283 10.62 -22.98 -9.81
N SER A 284 10.39 -23.03 -8.50
CA SER A 284 10.00 -24.25 -7.80
C SER A 284 8.74 -24.05 -6.95
N THR A 285 7.85 -25.04 -6.95
CA THR A 285 6.64 -25.01 -6.11
C THR A 285 6.94 -24.88 -4.62
N VAL A 286 8.01 -25.54 -4.15
CA VAL A 286 8.46 -25.41 -2.77
C VAL A 286 8.95 -24.00 -2.50
N GLY A 287 9.70 -23.41 -3.44
CA GLY A 287 10.15 -22.03 -3.36
C GLY A 287 8.99 -21.03 -3.27
N LEU A 288 7.94 -21.21 -4.08
CA LEU A 288 6.72 -20.38 -3.99
C LEU A 288 6.04 -20.44 -2.62
N ILE A 289 5.92 -21.63 -2.01
CA ILE A 289 5.31 -21.76 -0.68
C ILE A 289 6.17 -21.07 0.39
N VAL A 290 7.50 -21.27 0.31
CA VAL A 290 8.45 -20.60 1.22
C VAL A 290 8.35 -19.09 1.07
N ASP A 291 8.25 -18.61 -0.16
CA ASP A 291 8.11 -17.20 -0.51
C ASP A 291 6.82 -16.62 0.10
N MET A 292 5.65 -17.25 -0.13
CA MET A 292 4.36 -16.86 0.48
C MET A 292 4.44 -16.70 1.99
N VAL A 293 5.03 -17.68 2.68
CA VAL A 293 5.17 -17.64 4.15
C VAL A 293 6.12 -16.53 4.58
N ALA A 294 7.25 -16.38 3.90
CA ALA A 294 8.24 -15.39 4.27
C ALA A 294 7.77 -13.95 4.01
N ASN A 295 7.09 -13.68 2.90
CA ASN A 295 6.47 -12.38 2.63
C ASN A 295 5.33 -12.09 3.59
N ALA A 296 4.51 -13.09 3.93
CA ALA A 296 3.49 -12.92 4.97
C ALA A 296 4.16 -12.49 6.29
N ILE A 297 5.20 -13.18 6.75
CA ILE A 297 5.92 -12.83 7.99
C ILE A 297 6.49 -11.42 7.90
N LEU A 298 7.27 -11.15 6.85
CA LEU A 298 7.98 -9.90 6.66
C LEU A 298 7.03 -8.72 6.53
N GLY A 299 6.06 -8.80 5.63
CA GLY A 299 5.08 -7.74 5.42
C GLY A 299 4.27 -7.45 6.68
N THR A 300 3.80 -8.50 7.38
CA THR A 300 3.07 -8.33 8.65
C THR A 300 3.94 -7.65 9.71
N ALA A 301 5.21 -8.05 9.84
CA ALA A 301 6.13 -7.49 10.81
C ALA A 301 6.44 -6.01 10.54
N LEU A 302 6.62 -5.62 9.28
CA LEU A 302 6.85 -4.23 8.89
C LEU A 302 5.62 -3.35 9.15
N ILE A 303 4.42 -3.86 8.87
CA ILE A 303 3.16 -3.15 9.19
C ILE A 303 3.02 -2.98 10.71
N ALA A 304 3.25 -4.05 11.47
CA ALA A 304 3.21 -4.01 12.92
C ALA A 304 4.24 -3.02 13.49
N ALA A 305 5.45 -2.97 12.93
CA ALA A 305 6.50 -2.01 13.30
C ALA A 305 6.03 -0.56 13.07
N GLY A 306 5.44 -0.26 11.91
CA GLY A 306 4.86 1.06 11.61
C GLY A 306 3.75 1.45 12.60
N MET A 307 2.86 0.51 12.94
CA MET A 307 1.81 0.73 13.93
C MET A 307 2.36 0.95 15.35
N LEU A 308 3.35 0.17 15.77
CA LEU A 308 4.01 0.30 17.08
C LEU A 308 4.75 1.63 17.21
N PHE A 309 5.47 2.03 16.17
CA PHE A 309 6.15 3.32 16.12
C PHE A 309 5.15 4.49 16.21
N TYR A 310 4.07 4.43 15.44
CA TYR A 310 2.99 5.42 15.52
C TYR A 310 2.35 5.45 16.91
N HIS A 311 2.00 4.28 17.48
CA HIS A 311 1.37 4.16 18.79
C HIS A 311 2.21 4.85 19.86
N ASP A 312 3.50 4.52 19.94
CA ASP A 312 4.43 5.07 20.92
C ASP A 312 4.55 6.61 20.83
N ARG A 313 4.72 7.14 19.61
CA ARG A 313 4.82 8.59 19.39
C ARG A 313 3.51 9.33 19.64
N PHE A 314 2.39 8.74 19.27
CA PHE A 314 1.09 9.31 19.50
C PHE A 314 0.82 9.43 21.01
N THR A 315 1.04 8.36 21.77
CA THR A 315 0.89 8.38 23.23
C THR A 315 1.81 9.41 23.87
N TRP A 316 3.09 9.46 23.50
CA TRP A 316 4.03 10.45 24.03
C TRP A 316 3.57 11.90 23.77
N LEU A 317 3.15 12.22 22.53
CA LEU A 317 2.65 13.56 22.19
C LEU A 317 1.39 13.92 22.99
N THR A 318 0.48 12.97 23.20
CA THR A 318 -0.73 13.22 24.01
C THR A 318 -0.40 13.48 25.47
N GLU A 319 0.56 12.75 26.06
CA GLU A 319 1.00 12.96 27.44
C GLU A 319 1.67 14.32 27.62
N VAL A 320 2.56 14.72 26.70
CA VAL A 320 3.23 16.03 26.75
C VAL A 320 2.20 17.16 26.67
N ARG A 321 1.23 17.06 25.75
CA ARG A 321 0.16 18.06 25.61
C ARG A 321 -0.68 18.17 26.89
N GLN A 322 -1.01 17.06 27.53
CA GLN A 322 -1.75 17.06 28.80
C GLN A 322 -0.97 17.74 29.93
N ARG A 323 0.33 17.49 30.04
CA ARG A 323 1.18 18.13 31.08
C ARG A 323 1.24 19.65 30.90
N ILE A 324 1.39 20.13 29.66
CA ILE A 324 1.40 21.58 29.36
C ILE A 324 0.06 22.21 29.77
N HIS A 325 -1.07 21.60 29.42
CA HIS A 325 -2.39 22.11 29.82
C HIS A 325 -2.61 22.10 31.34
N GLN A 326 -2.07 21.12 32.06
CA GLN A 326 -2.15 21.07 33.51
C GLN A 326 -1.30 22.16 34.18
N GLN A 327 -0.13 22.47 33.64
CA GLN A 327 0.74 23.55 34.14
C GLN A 327 0.18 24.96 33.85
N GLN A 328 -0.61 25.11 32.78
CA GLN A 328 -1.23 26.39 32.41
C GLN A 328 -2.56 26.66 33.14
N ARG A 329 -3.13 25.71 33.88
CA ARG A 329 -4.29 25.97 34.74
C ARG A 329 -3.80 26.71 36.00
N PRO A 330 -4.18 27.98 36.25
CA PRO A 330 -3.78 28.68 37.45
C PRO A 330 -4.25 27.88 38.67
N SER A 331 -3.38 27.73 39.67
CA SER A 331 -3.78 27.16 40.95
C SER A 331 -4.80 28.11 41.58
N ILE A 332 -6.09 27.83 41.39
CA ILE A 332 -7.13 28.41 42.23
C ILE A 332 -6.98 27.71 43.59
N LYS A 333 -6.00 28.18 44.37
CA LYS A 333 -5.98 27.99 45.82
C LYS A 333 -6.66 29.22 46.39
N GLY A 334 -7.75 28.96 47.11
CA GLY A 334 -8.53 29.98 47.83
C GLY A 334 -7.78 30.60 48.99
#